data_AF-A0A174C2E0-F1
#
_entry.id   AF-A0A174C2E0-F1
#
_cell.length_a   1.000
_cell.length_b   1.000
_cell.length_c   1.000
_cell.angle_alpha   90.00
_cell.angle_beta   90.00
_cell.angle_gamma   90.00
#
_symmetry.space_group_name_H-M   'P 1'
#
loop_
_entity.id
_entity.type
_entity.pdbx_description
1 polymer ?
#
loop_
_entity_poly.entity_id
_entity_poly.type
_entity_poly.pdbx_seq_one_letter_code
_entity_poly.pdbx_strand_id
1 'polypeptide(L)'
;MLNNIFFYLPMGYLLKTRLNSLAKFISWNIIYVFPLFYLAYIKLNFVITIIDFVEILGSIIVVYNFYEIGYIQNDTETIKRESNPTLRVSKDELEYYEENKWYIYIARIVINCIFVYFLFYLSDINSLLYFEFLLHLLLLLFIFYNLIRNRMSILLYFLLIILRYIIPLIMIGSSWNINLLVVLILMLPLCKTIEFLSKKKYGFKFCIKYVRSNLTSYRVCYYTLVLVLISLLIWGKVIPIYYFFLFFYFWAYRLFIYILHKSHMTPRDYLS
;
A
#
# COMPACT_ATOMS: atom_id res chain seq x y z
N MET A 1 -22.66 -17.89 8.35
CA MET A 1 -21.34 -18.41 7.89
C MET A 1 -20.77 -17.67 6.68
N LEU A 2 -21.52 -17.45 5.58
CA LEU A 2 -20.99 -16.77 4.37
C LEU A 2 -20.48 -15.32 4.59
N ASN A 3 -20.97 -14.60 5.61
CA ASN A 3 -20.59 -13.20 5.86
C ASN A 3 -19.13 -12.99 6.32
N ASN A 4 -18.46 -14.01 6.85
CA ASN A 4 -17.14 -13.89 7.50
C ASN A 4 -15.98 -14.51 6.70
N ILE A 5 -16.25 -15.02 5.49
CA ILE A 5 -15.22 -15.65 4.63
C ILE A 5 -14.09 -14.69 4.26
N PHE A 6 -14.36 -13.37 4.29
CA PHE A 6 -13.37 -12.33 4.02
C PHE A 6 -12.19 -12.32 5.00
N PHE A 7 -12.34 -12.92 6.19
CA PHE A 7 -11.21 -13.12 7.11
C PHE A 7 -10.17 -14.10 6.56
N TYR A 8 -10.56 -15.03 5.69
CA TYR A 8 -9.72 -16.12 5.20
C TYR A 8 -9.21 -15.88 3.77
N LEU A 9 -10.01 -15.22 2.94
CA LEU A 9 -9.65 -14.97 1.53
C LEU A 9 -8.53 -13.93 1.41
N PRO A 10 -7.48 -14.20 0.62
CA PRO A 10 -6.51 -13.18 0.22
C PRO A 10 -7.21 -11.98 -0.40
N MET A 11 -6.83 -10.77 0.02
CA MET A 11 -7.45 -9.50 -0.38
C MET A 11 -8.91 -9.33 0.06
N GLY A 12 -9.57 -10.35 0.64
CA GLY A 12 -10.96 -10.27 1.06
C GLY A 12 -11.18 -9.23 2.16
N TYR A 13 -10.26 -9.15 3.11
CA TYR A 13 -10.32 -8.21 4.23
C TYR A 13 -10.08 -6.77 3.77
N LEU A 14 -9.13 -6.57 2.85
CA LEU A 14 -8.85 -5.31 2.17
C LEU A 14 -10.08 -4.82 1.42
N LEU A 15 -10.70 -5.69 0.61
CA LEU A 15 -11.88 -5.35 -0.18
C LEU A 15 -13.03 -4.93 0.72
N LYS A 16 -13.30 -5.68 1.78
CA LYS A 16 -14.40 -5.38 2.70
C LYS A 16 -14.16 -4.12 3.54
N THR A 17 -12.97 -3.95 4.12
CA THR A 17 -12.73 -2.91 5.13
C THR A 17 -12.14 -1.61 4.57
N ARG A 18 -11.43 -1.67 3.43
CA ARG A 18 -10.69 -0.53 2.86
C ARG A 18 -11.14 -0.15 1.47
N LEU A 19 -11.51 -1.11 0.64
CA LEU A 19 -11.96 -0.88 -0.75
C LEU A 19 -13.46 -1.15 -0.91
N ASN A 20 -14.23 -0.75 0.10
CA ASN A 20 -15.66 -1.03 0.25
C ASN A 20 -16.58 -0.28 -0.75
N SER A 21 -16.01 0.38 -1.75
CA SER A 21 -16.74 1.00 -2.84
C SER A 21 -15.96 0.84 -4.14
N LEU A 22 -16.68 0.82 -5.26
CA LEU A 22 -16.08 0.73 -6.59
C LEU A 22 -15.06 1.85 -6.81
N ALA A 23 -15.34 3.06 -6.34
CA ALA A 23 -14.43 4.20 -6.45
C ALA A 23 -13.12 3.98 -5.68
N LYS A 24 -13.16 3.41 -4.48
CA LYS A 24 -11.95 3.06 -3.71
C LYS A 24 -11.17 1.93 -4.37
N PHE A 25 -11.86 0.92 -4.90
CA PHE A 25 -11.24 -0.18 -5.63
C PHE A 25 -10.52 0.31 -6.90
N ILE A 26 -11.18 1.12 -7.73
CA ILE A 26 -10.57 1.71 -8.95
C ILE A 26 -9.36 2.57 -8.56
N SER A 27 -9.51 3.41 -7.53
CA SER A 27 -8.42 4.25 -7.00
C SER A 27 -7.22 3.43 -6.57
N TRP A 28 -7.45 2.31 -5.88
CA TRP A 28 -6.38 1.43 -5.46
C TRP A 28 -5.64 0.81 -6.65
N ASN A 29 -6.35 0.37 -7.69
CA ASN A 29 -5.70 -0.14 -8.90
C ASN A 29 -4.85 0.95 -9.59
N ILE A 30 -5.38 2.17 -9.71
CA ILE A 30 -4.67 3.32 -10.29
C ILE A 30 -3.43 3.71 -9.48
N ILE A 31 -3.52 3.73 -8.16
CA ILE A 31 -2.46 4.26 -7.28
C ILE A 31 -1.42 3.19 -6.92
N TYR A 32 -1.81 1.91 -6.93
CA TYR A 32 -0.99 0.82 -6.42
C TYR A 32 -0.64 -0.20 -7.50
N VAL A 33 -1.64 -0.83 -8.13
CA VAL A 33 -1.42 -1.95 -9.05
C VAL A 33 -0.75 -1.48 -10.35
N PHE A 34 -1.33 -0.50 -11.04
CA PHE A 34 -0.77 0.00 -12.30
C PHE A 34 0.66 0.54 -12.16
N PRO A 35 0.98 1.36 -11.12
CA PRO A 35 2.35 1.82 -10.89
C PRO A 35 3.35 0.69 -10.63
N LEU A 36 2.94 -0.39 -9.96
CA LEU A 36 3.81 -1.56 -9.79
C LEU A 36 4.12 -2.23 -11.13
N PHE A 37 3.11 -2.45 -11.98
CA PHE A 37 3.33 -2.98 -13.33
C PHE A 37 4.19 -2.05 -14.19
N TYR A 38 4.01 -0.73 -14.08
CA TYR A 38 4.83 0.24 -14.80
C TYR A 38 6.30 0.21 -14.35
N LEU A 39 6.56 0.10 -13.05
CA LEU A 39 7.92 -0.01 -12.52
C LEU A 39 8.55 -1.37 -12.85
N ALA A 40 7.77 -2.44 -12.86
CA ALA A 40 8.21 -3.75 -13.33
C ALA A 40 8.59 -3.71 -14.81
N TYR A 41 7.76 -3.08 -15.65
CA TYR A 41 8.01 -2.87 -17.08
C TYR A 41 9.35 -2.16 -17.31
N ILE A 42 9.62 -1.10 -16.56
CA ILE A 42 10.91 -0.40 -16.59
C ILE A 42 12.06 -1.33 -16.17
N LYS A 43 11.90 -2.06 -15.06
CA LYS A 43 12.94 -2.92 -14.49
C LYS A 43 13.30 -4.06 -15.44
N LEU A 44 12.33 -4.58 -16.18
CA LEU A 44 12.47 -5.61 -17.20
C LEU A 44 12.83 -5.06 -18.59
N ASN A 45 13.42 -3.86 -18.65
CA ASN A 45 13.86 -3.23 -19.91
C ASN A 45 12.75 -3.11 -20.97
N PHE A 46 11.56 -2.69 -20.53
CA PHE A 46 10.40 -2.41 -21.38
C PHE A 46 9.81 -3.64 -22.09
N VAL A 47 9.98 -4.82 -21.49
CA VAL A 47 9.35 -6.07 -21.95
C VAL A 47 8.75 -6.78 -20.73
N ILE A 48 7.48 -7.20 -20.82
CA ILE A 48 6.81 -8.02 -19.81
C ILE A 48 6.30 -9.27 -20.52
N THR A 49 6.71 -10.43 -20.03
CA THR A 49 6.15 -11.72 -20.45
C THR A 49 4.91 -12.06 -19.63
N ILE A 50 4.19 -13.11 -20.03
CA ILE A 50 3.07 -13.64 -19.24
C ILE A 50 3.52 -14.16 -17.87
N ILE A 51 4.74 -14.69 -17.78
CA ILE A 51 5.31 -15.19 -16.53
C ILE A 51 5.54 -14.03 -15.56
N ASP A 52 6.20 -12.95 -16.02
CA ASP A 52 6.42 -11.73 -15.23
C ASP A 52 5.09 -11.14 -14.73
N PHE A 53 4.06 -11.14 -15.59
CA PHE A 53 2.73 -10.65 -15.22
C PHE A 53 2.12 -11.47 -14.08
N VAL A 54 2.17 -12.80 -14.18
CA VAL A 54 1.66 -13.72 -13.15
C VAL A 54 2.45 -13.58 -11.85
N GLU A 55 3.77 -13.40 -11.94
CA GLU A 55 4.66 -13.20 -10.81
C GLU A 55 4.39 -11.88 -10.06
N ILE A 56 4.20 -10.77 -10.78
CA ILE A 56 3.76 -9.49 -10.20
C ILE A 56 2.42 -9.64 -9.49
N LEU A 57 1.44 -10.25 -10.16
CA LEU A 57 0.09 -10.37 -9.61
C LEU A 57 0.08 -11.28 -8.38
N GLY A 58 0.78 -12.43 -8.46
CA GLY A 58 0.94 -13.38 -7.37
C GLY A 58 1.65 -12.76 -6.17
N SER A 59 2.75 -12.03 -6.40
CA SER A 59 3.48 -11.32 -5.34
C SER A 59 2.63 -10.24 -4.67
N ILE A 60 1.81 -9.49 -5.42
CA ILE A 60 0.83 -8.56 -4.85
C ILE A 60 -0.16 -9.32 -3.93
N ILE A 61 -0.73 -10.43 -4.39
CA ILE A 61 -1.69 -11.21 -3.60
C ILE A 61 -1.07 -11.68 -2.27
N VAL A 62 0.16 -12.23 -2.31
CA VAL A 62 0.89 -12.68 -1.11
C VAL A 62 1.17 -11.51 -0.16
N VAL A 63 1.66 -10.39 -0.69
CA VAL A 63 1.94 -9.19 0.11
C VAL A 63 0.68 -8.73 0.84
N TYR A 64 -0.47 -8.69 0.17
CA TYR A 64 -1.71 -8.31 0.86
C TYR A 64 -2.21 -9.38 1.82
N ASN A 65 -2.05 -10.66 1.53
CA ASN A 65 -2.46 -11.69 2.48
C ASN A 65 -1.70 -11.59 3.80
N PHE A 66 -0.38 -11.30 3.76
CA PHE A 66 0.40 -10.96 4.96
C PHE A 66 0.00 -9.62 5.58
N TYR A 67 -0.14 -8.58 4.76
CA TYR A 67 -0.46 -7.24 5.25
C TYR A 67 -1.86 -7.17 5.91
N GLU A 68 -2.79 -8.00 5.46
CA GLU A 68 -4.13 -8.16 6.03
C GLU A 68 -4.11 -8.79 7.43
N ILE A 69 -3.13 -9.63 7.77
CA ILE A 69 -2.95 -10.12 9.16
C ILE A 69 -2.78 -8.92 10.11
N GLY A 70 -1.95 -7.97 9.69
CA GLY A 70 -1.73 -6.72 10.41
C GLY A 70 -2.98 -5.85 10.48
N TYR A 71 -3.76 -5.78 9.40
CA TYR A 71 -5.05 -5.08 9.40
C TYR A 71 -6.10 -5.71 10.31
N ILE A 72 -6.25 -7.03 10.28
CA ILE A 72 -7.15 -7.77 11.17
C ILE A 72 -6.77 -7.45 12.61
N GLN A 73 -5.51 -7.67 13.00
CA GLN A 73 -5.06 -7.37 14.36
C GLN A 73 -5.23 -5.88 14.72
N ASN A 74 -5.03 -4.96 13.78
CA ASN A 74 -5.26 -3.53 14.03
C ASN A 74 -6.74 -3.21 14.29
N ASP A 75 -7.65 -3.88 13.59
CA ASP A 75 -9.07 -3.56 13.58
C ASP A 75 -9.86 -4.41 14.60
N THR A 76 -9.27 -5.46 15.19
CA THR A 76 -9.91 -6.32 16.20
C THR A 76 -9.26 -6.24 17.59
N GLU A 77 -7.94 -6.39 17.68
CA GLU A 77 -7.22 -6.47 18.97
C GLU A 77 -6.69 -5.12 19.42
N THR A 78 -6.13 -4.35 18.48
CA THR A 78 -5.57 -3.04 18.77
C THR A 78 -6.62 -2.05 19.24
N ILE A 79 -7.81 -2.05 18.64
CA ILE A 79 -8.88 -1.09 18.95
C ILE A 79 -9.28 -1.11 20.43
N LYS A 80 -9.13 -2.26 21.10
CA LYS A 80 -9.42 -2.45 22.53
C LYS A 80 -8.54 -1.59 23.44
N ARG A 81 -7.39 -1.13 22.93
CA ARG A 81 -6.41 -0.31 23.65
C ARG A 81 -6.47 1.18 23.26
N GLU A 82 -7.37 1.55 22.34
CA GLU A 82 -7.52 2.92 21.87
C GLU A 82 -8.68 3.63 22.56
N SER A 83 -8.53 4.91 22.88
CA SER A 83 -9.61 5.71 23.48
C SER A 83 -10.72 6.08 22.49
N ASN A 84 -10.38 6.19 21.20
CA ASN A 84 -11.31 6.52 20.11
C ASN A 84 -10.95 5.73 18.85
N PRO A 85 -11.22 4.40 18.82
CA PRO A 85 -10.85 3.55 17.71
C PRO A 85 -11.67 3.86 16.45
N THR A 86 -11.07 3.60 15.29
CA THR A 86 -11.82 3.56 14.03
C THR A 86 -12.39 2.15 13.83
N LEU A 87 -13.69 1.99 14.02
CA LEU A 87 -14.38 0.71 13.79
C LEU A 87 -14.57 0.46 12.30
N ARG A 88 -14.18 -0.74 11.84
CA ARG A 88 -14.25 -1.15 10.43
C ARG A 88 -14.93 -2.49 10.21
N VAL A 89 -15.12 -3.23 11.28
CA VAL A 89 -15.83 -4.50 11.34
C VAL A 89 -17.02 -4.33 12.28
N SER A 90 -18.10 -5.06 12.01
CA SER A 90 -19.29 -5.04 12.85
C SER A 90 -19.07 -5.76 14.18
N LYS A 91 -20.02 -5.63 15.11
CA LYS A 91 -19.96 -6.35 16.38
C LYS A 91 -19.97 -7.86 16.19
N ASP A 92 -20.85 -8.37 15.33
CA ASP A 92 -20.95 -9.80 15.02
C ASP A 92 -19.65 -10.35 14.38
N GLU A 93 -18.98 -9.52 13.57
CA GLU A 93 -17.68 -9.86 12.98
C GLU A 93 -16.56 -9.90 14.01
N LEU A 94 -16.60 -9.03 15.03
CA LEU A 94 -15.68 -9.06 16.16
C LEU A 94 -15.91 -10.29 17.04
N GLU A 95 -17.16 -10.62 17.33
CA GLU A 95 -17.52 -11.83 18.08
C GLU A 95 -17.03 -13.09 17.34
N TYR A 96 -17.29 -13.18 16.03
CA TYR A 96 -16.76 -14.27 15.21
C TYR A 96 -15.22 -14.34 15.22
N TYR A 97 -14.54 -13.18 15.14
CA TYR A 97 -13.09 -13.13 15.22
C TYR A 97 -12.58 -13.69 16.55
N GLU A 98 -13.17 -13.33 17.69
CA GLU A 98 -12.73 -13.83 18.99
C GLU A 98 -12.84 -15.35 19.12
N GLU A 99 -13.91 -15.91 18.57
CA GLU A 99 -14.14 -17.35 18.55
C GLU A 99 -13.17 -18.10 17.61
N ASN A 100 -12.67 -17.44 16.55
CA ASN A 100 -11.98 -18.10 15.44
C ASN A 100 -10.57 -17.59 15.12
N LYS A 101 -10.00 -16.66 15.90
CA LYS A 101 -8.76 -15.96 15.55
C LYS A 101 -7.58 -16.85 15.19
N TRP A 102 -7.40 -17.97 15.88
CA TRP A 102 -6.33 -18.93 15.58
C TRP A 102 -6.53 -19.57 14.20
N TYR A 103 -7.75 -19.98 13.85
CA TYR A 103 -8.06 -20.52 12.53
C TYR A 103 -7.83 -19.47 11.43
N ILE A 104 -8.21 -18.23 11.67
CA ILE A 104 -8.00 -17.12 10.72
C ILE A 104 -6.50 -16.94 10.43
N TYR A 105 -5.67 -16.88 11.48
CA TYR A 105 -4.22 -16.69 11.30
C TYR A 105 -3.54 -17.92 10.68
N ILE A 106 -3.87 -19.13 11.12
CA ILE A 106 -3.32 -20.37 10.57
C ILE A 106 -3.68 -20.49 9.09
N ALA A 107 -4.94 -20.28 8.73
CA ALA A 107 -5.38 -20.35 7.34
C ALA A 107 -4.62 -19.36 6.44
N ARG A 108 -4.42 -18.11 6.91
CA ARG A 108 -3.64 -17.12 6.14
C ARG A 108 -2.19 -17.53 5.95
N ILE A 109 -1.54 -18.09 6.98
CA ILE A 109 -0.17 -18.61 6.88
C ILE A 109 -0.11 -19.77 5.88
N VAL A 110 -1.04 -20.74 5.96
CA VAL A 110 -1.10 -21.87 5.02
C VAL A 110 -1.30 -21.39 3.58
N ILE A 111 -2.24 -20.46 3.36
CA ILE A 111 -2.47 -19.88 2.05
C ILE A 111 -1.21 -19.18 1.52
N ASN A 112 -0.49 -18.44 2.38
CA ASN A 112 0.79 -17.84 2.00
C ASN A 112 1.82 -18.89 1.58
N CYS A 113 2.01 -19.95 2.36
CA CYS A 113 2.94 -21.03 1.99
C CYS A 113 2.62 -21.63 0.62
N ILE A 114 1.33 -21.82 0.30
CA ILE A 114 0.88 -22.33 -1.00
C ILE A 114 1.26 -21.34 -2.13
N PHE A 115 0.99 -20.05 -1.96
CA PHE A 115 1.31 -19.05 -2.98
C PHE A 115 2.82 -18.85 -3.15
N VAL A 116 3.59 -18.83 -2.05
CA VAL A 116 5.05 -18.75 -2.09
C VAL A 116 5.64 -19.97 -2.81
N TYR A 117 5.11 -21.16 -2.52
CA TYR A 117 5.50 -22.39 -3.22
C TYR A 117 5.17 -22.32 -4.72
N PHE A 118 4.03 -21.76 -5.10
CA PHE A 118 3.72 -21.52 -6.50
C PHE A 118 4.72 -20.56 -7.16
N LEU A 119 5.05 -19.46 -6.48
CA LEU A 119 6.01 -18.47 -6.97
C LEU A 119 7.45 -19.00 -7.07
N PHE A 120 7.83 -20.00 -6.26
CA PHE A 120 9.13 -20.68 -6.36
C PHE A 120 9.40 -21.24 -7.77
N TYR A 121 8.36 -21.65 -8.50
CA TYR A 121 8.51 -22.17 -9.87
C TYR A 121 8.63 -21.09 -10.95
N LEU A 122 8.36 -19.83 -10.61
CA LEU A 122 8.34 -18.72 -11.57
C LEU A 122 9.58 -17.83 -11.46
N SER A 123 10.17 -17.75 -10.26
CA SER A 123 11.22 -16.79 -9.93
C SER A 123 12.57 -17.45 -9.68
N ASP A 124 13.65 -16.69 -9.83
CA ASP A 124 14.97 -17.15 -9.40
C ASP A 124 15.08 -17.24 -7.86
N ILE A 125 15.96 -18.14 -7.39
CA ILE A 125 16.10 -18.43 -5.97
C ILE A 125 16.50 -17.21 -5.12
N ASN A 126 17.31 -16.29 -5.67
CA ASN A 126 17.75 -15.12 -4.91
C ASN A 126 16.59 -14.14 -4.71
N SER A 127 15.84 -13.86 -5.78
CA SER A 127 14.65 -13.01 -5.72
C SER A 127 13.62 -13.55 -4.74
N LEU A 128 13.40 -14.87 -4.74
CA LEU A 128 12.52 -15.54 -3.77
C LEU A 128 13.01 -15.39 -2.32
N LEU A 129 14.31 -15.60 -2.06
CA LEU A 129 14.87 -15.46 -0.71
C LEU A 129 14.73 -14.03 -0.17
N TYR A 130 14.99 -13.02 -1.01
CA TYR A 130 14.79 -11.62 -0.61
C TYR A 130 13.31 -11.30 -0.42
N PHE A 131 12.44 -11.82 -1.27
CA PHE A 131 10.99 -11.69 -1.15
C PHE A 131 10.49 -12.24 0.19
N GLU A 132 10.88 -13.47 0.54
CA GLU A 132 10.56 -14.09 1.82
C GLU A 132 11.08 -13.28 3.01
N PHE A 133 12.35 -12.86 2.97
CA PHE A 133 12.92 -12.03 4.03
C PHE A 133 12.12 -10.75 4.25
N LEU A 134 11.78 -10.04 3.16
CA LEU A 134 11.05 -8.78 3.24
C LEU A 134 9.58 -8.98 3.65
N LEU A 135 8.94 -10.11 3.32
CA LEU A 135 7.62 -10.46 3.81
C LEU A 135 7.60 -10.66 5.33
N HIS A 136 8.59 -11.36 5.87
CA HIS A 136 8.72 -11.54 7.32
C HIS A 136 9.02 -10.22 8.02
N LEU A 137 9.85 -9.36 7.40
CA LEU A 137 10.09 -8.01 7.89
C LEU A 137 8.82 -7.15 7.87
N LEU A 138 7.99 -7.25 6.81
CA LEU A 138 6.70 -6.56 6.72
C LEU A 138 5.79 -6.97 7.89
N LEU A 139 5.67 -8.28 8.17
CA LEU A 139 4.86 -8.78 9.28
C LEU A 139 5.39 -8.28 10.64
N LEU A 140 6.71 -8.36 10.85
CA LEU A 140 7.36 -7.90 12.07
C LEU A 140 7.11 -6.39 12.32
N LEU A 141 7.29 -5.57 11.29
CA LEU A 141 7.02 -4.13 11.37
C LEU A 141 5.55 -3.85 11.66
N PHE A 142 4.64 -4.67 11.13
CA PHE A 142 3.22 -4.51 11.40
C PHE A 142 2.88 -4.84 12.86
N ILE A 143 3.49 -5.89 13.42
CA ILE A 143 3.36 -6.21 14.85
C ILE A 143 3.80 -5.01 15.69
N PHE A 144 4.99 -4.45 15.44
CA PHE A 144 5.46 -3.26 16.16
C PHE A 144 4.55 -2.05 15.96
N TYR A 145 4.08 -1.82 14.73
CA TYR A 145 3.12 -0.75 14.44
C TYR A 145 1.82 -0.92 15.23
N ASN A 146 1.37 -2.16 15.42
CA ASN A 146 0.17 -2.47 16.19
C ASN A 146 0.38 -2.37 17.72
N LEU A 147 1.61 -2.38 18.20
CA LEU A 147 1.93 -2.18 19.62
C LEU A 147 2.14 -0.70 19.96
N ILE A 148 2.75 0.06 19.06
CA ILE A 148 3.22 1.43 19.31
C ILE A 148 2.15 2.46 18.92
N ARG A 149 1.74 3.31 19.88
CA ARG A 149 0.70 4.34 19.68
C ARG A 149 1.19 5.79 19.69
N ASN A 150 2.50 6.00 19.79
CA ASN A 150 3.14 7.32 19.82
C ASN A 150 3.64 7.75 18.42
N ARG A 151 4.46 8.81 18.36
CA ARG A 151 4.99 9.33 17.07
C ARG A 151 5.85 8.34 16.29
N MET A 152 6.44 7.33 16.92
CA MET A 152 7.22 6.29 16.22
C MET A 152 6.36 5.47 15.26
N SER A 153 5.03 5.41 15.47
CA SER A 153 4.13 4.76 14.51
C SER A 153 4.10 5.45 13.14
N ILE A 154 4.59 6.69 13.02
CA ILE A 154 4.75 7.39 11.73
C ILE A 154 5.86 6.74 10.92
N LEU A 155 7.03 6.49 11.53
CA LEU A 155 8.15 5.82 10.87
C LEU A 155 7.76 4.40 10.45
N LEU A 156 7.12 3.66 11.36
CA LEU A 156 6.65 2.30 11.07
C LEU A 156 5.63 2.30 9.92
N TYR A 157 4.70 3.26 9.91
CA TYR A 157 3.74 3.42 8.81
C TYR A 157 4.42 3.70 7.46
N PHE A 158 5.45 4.55 7.45
CA PHE A 158 6.25 4.81 6.25
C PHE A 158 6.94 3.55 5.73
N LEU A 159 7.62 2.81 6.61
CA LEU A 159 8.29 1.55 6.26
C LEU A 159 7.30 0.50 5.73
N LEU A 160 6.14 0.36 6.37
CA LEU A 160 5.08 -0.54 5.93
C LEU A 160 4.56 -0.22 4.51
N ILE A 161 4.39 1.06 4.18
CA ILE A 161 3.96 1.44 2.82
C ILE A 161 5.07 1.18 1.81
N ILE A 162 6.31 1.55 2.12
CA ILE A 162 7.44 1.32 1.21
C ILE A 162 7.56 -0.17 0.88
N LEU A 163 7.55 -1.02 1.91
CA LEU A 163 7.72 -2.46 1.73
C LEU A 163 6.64 -3.07 0.84
N ARG A 164 5.39 -2.58 0.92
CA ARG A 164 4.34 -3.04 0.00
C ARG A 164 4.68 -2.82 -1.47
N TYR A 165 5.47 -1.81 -1.80
CA TYR A 165 5.92 -1.59 -3.18
C TYR A 165 7.23 -2.31 -3.50
N ILE A 166 8.15 -2.39 -2.54
CA ILE A 166 9.45 -3.07 -2.73
C ILE A 166 9.25 -4.57 -2.93
N ILE A 167 8.39 -5.19 -2.12
CA ILE A 167 8.26 -6.65 -2.07
C ILE A 167 7.80 -7.22 -3.43
N PRO A 168 6.76 -6.71 -4.11
CA PRO A 168 6.42 -7.23 -5.43
C PRO A 168 7.53 -7.03 -6.48
N LEU A 169 8.29 -5.93 -6.39
CA LEU A 169 9.35 -5.60 -7.34
C LEU A 169 10.66 -6.37 -7.12
N ILE A 170 10.95 -6.84 -5.90
CA ILE A 170 12.12 -7.70 -5.65
C ILE A 170 11.95 -9.07 -6.32
N MET A 171 10.70 -9.51 -6.48
CA MET A 171 10.39 -10.82 -7.07
C MET A 171 10.87 -10.87 -8.51
N ILE A 172 10.65 -9.77 -9.24
CA ILE A 172 10.99 -9.57 -10.65
C ILE A 172 12.45 -9.15 -10.77
N GLY A 173 13.33 -10.07 -10.41
CA GLY A 173 14.78 -9.91 -10.43
C GLY A 173 15.36 -9.23 -9.19
N SER A 174 16.51 -9.73 -8.75
CA SER A 174 17.18 -9.27 -7.52
C SER A 174 17.94 -7.96 -7.63
N SER A 175 18.09 -7.39 -8.84
CA SER A 175 18.84 -6.14 -9.04
C SER A 175 18.06 -4.92 -8.55
N TRP A 176 18.75 -4.06 -7.81
CA TRP A 176 18.20 -2.80 -7.29
C TRP A 176 19.01 -1.60 -7.74
N ASN A 177 18.30 -0.53 -8.04
CA ASN A 177 18.87 0.76 -8.36
C ASN A 177 18.40 1.80 -7.33
N ILE A 178 19.32 2.62 -6.83
CA ILE A 178 19.01 3.71 -5.91
C ILE A 178 17.96 4.67 -6.49
N ASN A 179 17.97 4.91 -7.81
CA ASN A 179 16.98 5.72 -8.50
C ASN A 179 15.56 5.13 -8.37
N LEU A 180 15.43 3.80 -8.48
CA LEU A 180 14.15 3.12 -8.29
C LEU A 180 13.65 3.29 -6.84
N LEU A 181 14.54 3.20 -5.86
CA LEU A 181 14.19 3.43 -4.46
C LEU A 181 13.70 4.86 -4.21
N VAL A 182 14.38 5.86 -4.76
CA VAL A 182 13.96 7.28 -4.67
C VAL A 182 12.58 7.47 -5.29
N VAL A 183 12.37 6.91 -6.50
CA VAL A 183 11.07 6.96 -7.18
C VAL A 183 9.98 6.29 -6.35
N LEU A 184 10.25 5.11 -5.79
CA LEU A 184 9.31 4.39 -4.93
C LEU A 184 8.90 5.21 -3.71
N ILE A 185 9.85 5.87 -3.04
CA ILE A 185 9.60 6.73 -1.89
C ILE A 185 8.70 7.92 -2.28
N LEU A 186 9.04 8.60 -3.38
CA LEU A 186 8.34 9.80 -3.85
C LEU A 186 6.94 9.51 -4.39
N MET A 187 6.70 8.30 -4.90
CA MET A 187 5.45 7.93 -5.58
C MET A 187 4.21 8.00 -4.69
N LEU A 188 4.18 7.20 -3.62
CA LEU A 188 3.07 7.17 -2.67
C LEU A 188 3.52 7.20 -1.21
N PRO A 189 4.55 6.45 -0.77
CA PRO A 189 4.93 6.36 0.63
C PRO A 189 5.17 7.72 1.29
N LEU A 190 5.92 8.62 0.67
CA LEU A 190 6.17 9.96 1.23
C LEU A 190 4.88 10.78 1.29
N CYS A 191 4.13 10.85 0.18
CA CYS A 191 2.85 11.56 0.13
C CYS A 191 1.91 11.10 1.25
N LYS A 192 1.74 9.78 1.40
CA LYS A 192 0.87 9.17 2.42
C LYS A 192 1.39 9.31 3.83
N THR A 193 2.70 9.36 4.03
CA THR A 193 3.29 9.58 5.35
C THR A 193 3.03 10.99 5.84
N ILE A 194 3.11 11.98 4.95
CA ILE A 194 2.72 13.37 5.25
C ILE A 194 1.21 13.46 5.54
N GLU A 195 0.36 12.75 4.78
CA GLU A 195 -1.07 12.63 5.12
C GLU A 195 -1.26 12.01 6.52
N PHE A 196 -0.50 10.98 6.87
CA PHE A 196 -0.59 10.30 8.14
C PHE A 196 -0.11 11.17 9.31
N LEU A 197 0.96 11.94 9.11
CA LEU A 197 1.46 12.98 10.02
C LEU A 197 0.40 14.03 10.36
N SER A 198 -0.51 14.32 9.42
CA SER A 198 -1.60 15.29 9.62
C SER A 198 -2.72 14.83 10.58
N LYS A 199 -2.66 13.59 11.10
CA LYS A 199 -3.63 13.11 12.08
C LYS A 199 -3.51 13.90 13.39
N LYS A 200 -4.66 14.36 13.92
CA LYS A 200 -4.75 15.18 15.14
C LYS A 200 -3.94 14.60 16.31
N LYS A 201 -3.93 13.27 16.47
CA LYS A 201 -3.20 12.58 17.55
C LYS A 201 -1.69 12.81 17.60
N TYR A 202 -1.05 13.26 16.51
CA TYR A 202 0.39 13.52 16.49
C TYR A 202 0.77 14.98 16.83
N GLY A 203 -0.21 15.90 16.79
CA GLY A 203 -0.03 17.29 17.22
C GLY A 203 0.67 18.22 16.23
N PHE A 204 0.91 17.81 14.99
CA PHE A 204 1.57 18.65 13.97
C PHE A 204 0.60 19.69 13.38
N LYS A 205 0.48 20.85 14.04
CA LYS A 205 -0.48 21.93 13.67
C LYS A 205 -0.39 22.35 12.20
N PHE A 206 0.83 22.47 11.65
CA PHE A 206 1.05 22.81 10.25
C PHE A 206 0.42 21.77 9.31
N CYS A 207 0.73 20.48 9.50
CA CYS A 207 0.17 19.40 8.69
C CYS A 207 -1.35 19.32 8.84
N ILE A 208 -1.89 19.52 10.04
CA ILE A 208 -3.35 19.53 10.24
C ILE A 208 -4.00 20.64 9.41
N LYS A 209 -3.46 21.86 9.44
CA LYS A 209 -4.03 23.01 8.73
C LYS A 209 -3.94 22.87 7.20
N TYR A 210 -2.78 22.48 6.69
CA TYR A 210 -2.50 22.53 5.24
C TYR A 210 -2.71 21.19 4.52
N VAL A 211 -2.57 20.06 5.20
CA VAL A 211 -2.73 18.72 4.60
C VAL A 211 -4.11 18.17 4.88
N ARG A 212 -4.50 18.04 6.17
CA ARG A 212 -5.75 17.37 6.54
C ARG A 212 -7.00 18.13 6.05
N SER A 213 -7.02 19.45 6.23
CA SER A 213 -8.17 20.28 5.83
C SER A 213 -8.35 20.39 4.32
N ASN A 214 -7.30 20.13 3.53
CA ASN A 214 -7.28 20.35 2.08
C ASN A 214 -6.66 19.14 1.34
N LEU A 215 -7.11 17.93 1.67
CA LEU A 215 -6.43 16.69 1.26
C LEU A 215 -6.26 16.54 -0.26
N THR A 216 -7.28 16.89 -1.05
CA THR A 216 -7.22 16.81 -2.52
C THR A 216 -6.26 17.84 -3.10
N SER A 217 -6.35 19.10 -2.64
CA SER A 217 -5.43 20.18 -3.04
C SER A 217 -3.97 19.86 -2.67
N TYR A 218 -3.75 19.33 -1.46
CA TYR A 218 -2.44 18.90 -1.00
C TYR A 218 -1.84 17.84 -1.92
N ARG A 219 -2.61 16.81 -2.29
CA ARG A 219 -2.14 15.75 -3.19
C ARG A 219 -1.72 16.31 -4.54
N VAL A 220 -2.51 17.21 -5.13
CA VAL A 220 -2.14 17.87 -6.39
C VAL A 220 -0.85 18.66 -6.23
N CYS A 221 -0.76 19.51 -5.21
CA CYS A 221 0.44 20.31 -4.92
C CYS A 221 1.68 19.43 -4.73
N TYR A 222 1.55 18.33 -3.98
CA TYR A 222 2.61 17.35 -3.79
C TYR A 222 3.14 16.82 -5.13
N TYR A 223 2.25 16.32 -6.01
CA TYR A 223 2.72 15.78 -7.30
C TYR A 223 3.21 16.86 -8.27
N THR A 224 2.72 18.10 -8.17
CA THR A 224 3.30 19.23 -8.91
C THR A 224 4.75 19.47 -8.48
N LEU A 225 5.04 19.48 -7.17
CA LEU A 225 6.40 19.65 -6.66
C LEU A 225 7.30 18.47 -7.05
N VAL A 226 6.79 17.24 -7.00
CA VAL A 226 7.53 16.06 -7.43
C VAL A 226 7.82 16.10 -8.94
N LEU A 227 6.88 16.56 -9.78
CA LEU A 227 7.11 16.73 -11.21
C LEU A 227 8.23 17.73 -11.50
N VAL A 228 8.29 18.84 -10.76
CA VAL A 228 9.40 19.81 -10.87
C VAL A 228 10.72 19.14 -10.49
N LEU A 229 10.77 18.45 -9.35
CA LEU A 229 11.96 17.74 -8.90
C LEU A 229 12.44 16.70 -9.93
N ILE A 230 11.53 15.88 -10.44
CA ILE A 230 11.84 14.84 -11.43
C ILE A 230 12.32 15.46 -12.74
N SER A 231 11.72 16.55 -13.19
CA SER A 231 12.19 17.30 -14.37
C SER A 231 13.62 17.81 -14.20
N LEU A 232 13.97 18.34 -13.02
CA LEU A 232 15.32 18.79 -12.70
C LEU A 232 16.32 17.62 -12.68
N LEU A 233 15.94 16.48 -12.08
CA LEU A 233 16.79 15.28 -12.06
C LEU A 233 17.00 14.69 -13.46
N ILE A 234 16.01 14.77 -14.34
CA ILE A 234 16.13 14.35 -15.75
C ILE A 234 17.05 15.30 -16.52
N TRP A 235 16.88 16.61 -16.32
CA TRP A 235 17.76 17.61 -16.94
C TRP A 235 19.23 17.42 -16.52
N GLY A 236 19.46 17.11 -15.24
CA GLY A 236 20.76 16.73 -14.70
C GLY A 236 21.23 15.30 -15.07
N LYS A 237 20.48 14.56 -15.89
CA LYS A 237 20.76 13.17 -16.31
C LYS A 237 20.90 12.17 -15.15
N VAL A 238 20.36 12.47 -13.97
CA VAL A 238 20.41 11.60 -12.78
C VAL A 238 19.43 10.45 -12.93
N ILE A 239 18.24 10.73 -13.46
CA ILE A 239 17.19 9.74 -13.69
C ILE A 239 16.68 9.83 -15.14
N PRO A 240 16.24 8.70 -15.71
CA PRO A 240 15.69 8.65 -17.06
C PRO A 240 14.27 9.20 -17.15
N ILE A 241 13.91 9.64 -18.36
CA ILE A 241 12.64 10.32 -18.67
C ILE A 241 11.39 9.49 -18.34
N TYR A 242 11.46 8.15 -18.37
CA TYR A 242 10.29 7.33 -18.14
C TYR A 242 9.68 7.51 -16.73
N TYR A 243 10.49 7.89 -15.73
CA TYR A 243 9.95 8.20 -14.40
C TYR A 243 9.07 9.46 -14.41
N PHE A 244 9.27 10.39 -15.34
CA PHE A 244 8.38 11.54 -15.51
C PHE A 244 6.95 11.10 -15.83
N PHE A 245 6.77 10.15 -16.75
CA PHE A 245 5.44 9.68 -17.14
C PHE A 245 4.68 9.05 -15.97
N LEU A 246 5.38 8.34 -15.07
CA LEU A 246 4.79 7.82 -13.84
C LEU A 246 4.25 8.95 -12.95
N PHE A 247 5.05 9.97 -12.67
CA PHE A 247 4.62 11.07 -11.81
C PHE A 247 3.58 11.97 -12.48
N PHE A 248 3.64 12.12 -13.80
CA PHE A 248 2.61 12.82 -14.57
C PHE A 248 1.28 12.08 -14.49
N TYR A 249 1.30 10.76 -14.59
CA TYR A 249 0.12 9.91 -14.39
C TYR A 249 -0.49 10.11 -12.99
N PHE A 250 0.30 10.10 -11.93
CA PHE A 250 -0.19 10.39 -10.57
C PHE A 250 -0.77 11.80 -10.47
N TRP A 251 -0.06 12.79 -10.99
CA TRP A 251 -0.50 14.18 -10.98
C TRP A 251 -1.84 14.36 -11.70
N ALA A 252 -1.95 13.83 -12.92
CA ALA A 252 -3.18 13.90 -13.73
C ALA A 252 -4.36 13.25 -13.00
N TYR A 253 -4.15 12.07 -12.42
CA TYR A 253 -5.17 11.41 -11.61
C TYR A 253 -5.59 12.25 -10.39
N ARG A 254 -4.64 12.85 -9.66
CA ARG A 254 -4.97 13.70 -8.51
C ARG A 254 -5.66 14.99 -8.91
N LEU A 255 -5.27 15.59 -10.02
CA LEU A 255 -5.91 16.78 -10.56
C LEU A 255 -7.35 16.48 -10.96
N PHE A 256 -7.59 15.35 -11.64
CA PHE A 256 -8.94 14.89 -11.97
C PHE A 256 -9.82 14.73 -10.73
N ILE A 257 -9.33 14.04 -9.69
CA ILE A 257 -10.05 13.89 -8.42
C ILE A 257 -10.30 15.23 -7.74
N TYR A 258 -9.35 16.15 -7.79
CA TYR A 258 -9.52 17.50 -7.24
C TYR A 258 -10.62 18.28 -7.98
N ILE A 259 -10.67 18.20 -9.30
CA ILE A 259 -11.74 18.82 -10.12
C ILE A 259 -13.09 18.21 -9.76
N LEU A 260 -13.21 16.88 -9.72
CA LEU A 260 -14.45 16.23 -9.30
C LEU A 260 -14.89 16.67 -7.89
N HIS A 261 -13.94 16.87 -6.98
CA HIS A 261 -14.24 17.30 -5.62
C HIS A 261 -14.78 18.73 -5.59
N LYS A 262 -14.15 19.63 -6.36
CA LYS A 262 -14.60 21.02 -6.50
C LYS A 262 -15.95 21.15 -7.20
N SER A 263 -16.26 20.24 -8.12
CA SER A 263 -17.56 20.18 -8.79
C SER A 263 -18.63 19.43 -7.97
N HIS A 264 -18.35 19.02 -6.73
CA HIS A 264 -19.25 18.22 -5.88
C HIS A 264 -19.67 16.86 -6.49
N MET A 265 -18.85 16.31 -7.39
CA MET A 265 -19.08 15.04 -8.08
C MET A 265 -18.22 13.89 -7.54
N THR A 266 -17.45 14.11 -6.46
CA THR A 266 -16.68 13.01 -5.85
C THR A 266 -17.62 11.91 -5.35
N PRO A 267 -17.35 10.63 -5.67
CA PRO A 267 -18.11 9.52 -5.12
C PRO A 267 -18.18 9.58 -3.60
N ARG A 268 -19.34 9.22 -3.03
CA ARG A 268 -19.50 9.13 -1.58
C ARG A 268 -18.39 8.25 -0.99
N ASP A 269 -17.89 8.66 0.16
CA ASP A 269 -16.83 7.99 0.91
C ASP A 269 -15.44 7.93 0.25
N TYR A 270 -15.20 8.51 -0.93
CA TYR A 270 -13.88 8.44 -1.56
C TYR A 270 -12.74 9.07 -0.72
N LEU A 271 -13.05 10.15 0.01
CA LEU A 271 -12.07 10.87 0.85
C LEU A 271 -12.10 10.46 2.33
N SER A 272 -13.02 9.57 2.74
CA SER A 272 -13.16 9.08 4.12
C SER A 272 -12.27 7.88 4.43
#